data_AF-A0A3M1B162-F1
#
_entry.id   AF-A0A3M1B162-F1
#
_cell.length_a   1.000
_cell.length_b   1.000
_cell.length_c   1.000
_cell.angle_alpha   90.00
_cell.angle_beta   90.00
_cell.angle_gamma   90.00
#
_symmetry.space_group_name_H-M   'P 1'
#
loop_
_entity.id
_entity.type
_entity.pdbx_description
1 polymer ?
#
loop_
_entity_poly.entity_id
_entity_poly.type
_entity_poly.pdbx_seq_one_letter_code
_entity_poly.pdbx_strand_id
1 'polypeptide(L)'
;MNQRGVRAIVTTHHGALKIFAHNTPGVENGSMVFDSETLQPTYEFRLGVPGASYALEIAARIGLDPQVVDEARQRMGSEKGQLESLISDLEHKIQKQEEIIRHLKLEEVRLNGLIKLYQQRAEELATHKRKLKQQAIEESEAILARANAAVEQAIKEIREKQAAREAIQASKARLQQEKQALEKERKKIKQPVPSKVPKQREKISPEEIAPGVTVWWRSQHTQATVIDRPDADHRVYLQAGPLRVRVPLDELEVVSAPPKKSAGGSVTVIGSGPVPQQVDVRGMRVEEALARVEQYLSEAILYGWEEVRIIHGKGTGALRKAITEMLRAHPNVAGFEPAPVGMGDLGVTVVKFK
;
A
#
# COMPACT_ATOMS: atom_id res chain seq x y z
N MET A 1 -47.84 -31.50 -16.48
CA MET A 1 -46.60 -31.67 -17.26
C MET A 1 -45.50 -32.31 -16.43
N ASN A 2 -45.13 -31.73 -15.29
CA ASN A 2 -44.09 -32.25 -14.39
C ASN A 2 -44.30 -33.72 -13.98
N GLN A 3 -45.48 -34.10 -13.48
CA GLN A 3 -45.82 -35.50 -13.13
C GLN A 3 -45.75 -36.49 -14.32
N ARG A 4 -45.85 -35.99 -15.56
CA ARG A 4 -45.77 -36.82 -16.78
C ARG A 4 -44.34 -36.88 -17.35
N GLY A 5 -43.34 -36.31 -16.66
CA GLY A 5 -41.95 -36.27 -17.11
C GLY A 5 -41.69 -35.39 -18.35
N VAL A 6 -42.62 -34.48 -18.67
CA VAL A 6 -42.49 -33.61 -19.85
C VAL A 6 -41.54 -32.46 -19.53
N ARG A 7 -40.50 -32.29 -20.35
CA ARG A 7 -39.60 -31.12 -20.30
C ARG A 7 -40.23 -29.94 -21.03
N ALA A 8 -40.33 -28.79 -20.36
CA ALA A 8 -40.88 -27.58 -20.93
C ALA A 8 -40.10 -26.36 -20.44
N ILE A 9 -39.98 -25.35 -21.31
CA ILE A 9 -39.53 -24.01 -20.95
C ILE A 9 -40.77 -23.12 -21.00
N VAL A 10 -41.06 -22.42 -19.92
CA VAL A 10 -42.21 -21.53 -19.81
C VAL A 10 -41.70 -20.12 -19.55
N THR A 11 -41.87 -19.22 -20.52
CA THR A 11 -41.58 -17.79 -20.33
C THR A 11 -42.83 -17.09 -19.80
N THR A 12 -42.67 -16.29 -18.75
CA THR A 12 -43.81 -15.61 -18.13
C THR A 12 -43.36 -14.36 -17.37
N HIS A 13 -44.23 -13.37 -17.31
CA HIS A 13 -44.10 -12.21 -16.41
C HIS A 13 -45.00 -12.36 -15.17
N HIS A 14 -45.64 -13.51 -14.96
CA HIS A 14 -46.59 -13.69 -13.88
C HIS A 14 -45.89 -14.06 -12.55
N GLY A 15 -45.82 -13.10 -11.61
CA GLY A 15 -45.13 -13.29 -10.33
C GLY A 15 -45.53 -14.53 -9.53
N ALA A 16 -46.80 -14.92 -9.53
CA ALA A 16 -47.26 -16.14 -8.84
C ALA A 16 -46.58 -17.44 -9.35
N LEU A 17 -46.16 -17.47 -10.63
CA LEU A 17 -45.44 -18.63 -11.18
C LEU A 17 -44.00 -18.71 -10.65
N LYS A 18 -43.38 -17.58 -10.28
CA LYS A 18 -42.06 -17.55 -9.63
C LYS A 18 -42.10 -18.25 -8.27
N ILE A 19 -43.15 -17.98 -7.48
CA ILE A 19 -43.38 -18.63 -6.18
C ILE A 19 -43.70 -20.11 -6.37
N PHE A 20 -44.57 -20.43 -7.33
CA PHE A 20 -44.92 -21.82 -7.66
C PHE A 20 -43.68 -22.64 -8.03
N ALA A 21 -42.81 -22.10 -8.88
CA ALA A 21 -41.59 -22.77 -9.31
C ALA A 21 -40.63 -23.03 -8.13
N HIS A 22 -40.53 -22.09 -7.19
CA HIS A 22 -39.70 -22.27 -5.99
C HIS A 22 -40.21 -23.40 -5.07
N ASN A 23 -41.54 -23.54 -4.95
CA ASN A 23 -42.16 -24.50 -4.02
C ASN A 23 -42.48 -25.87 -4.67
N THR A 24 -42.26 -26.04 -5.97
CA THR A 24 -42.64 -27.25 -6.70
C THR A 24 -41.42 -28.07 -7.09
N PRO A 25 -41.20 -29.26 -6.51
CA PRO A 25 -40.11 -30.14 -6.91
C PRO A 25 -40.14 -30.45 -8.40
N GLY A 26 -38.99 -30.39 -9.08
CA GLY A 26 -38.88 -30.63 -10.52
C GLY A 26 -39.28 -29.43 -11.40
N VAL A 27 -39.57 -28.27 -10.79
CA VAL A 27 -39.69 -26.98 -11.47
C VAL A 27 -38.60 -26.07 -10.92
N GLU A 28 -37.99 -25.28 -11.77
CA GLU A 28 -36.91 -24.37 -11.37
C GLU A 28 -37.13 -23.01 -12.01
N ASN A 29 -36.84 -21.95 -11.27
CA ASN A 29 -36.88 -20.59 -11.80
C ASN A 29 -35.71 -20.36 -12.74
N GLY A 30 -35.90 -19.45 -13.68
CA GLY A 30 -34.83 -18.93 -14.51
C GLY A 30 -35.10 -17.48 -14.86
N SER A 31 -34.04 -16.69 -14.99
CA SER A 31 -34.14 -15.26 -15.30
C SER A 31 -33.06 -14.82 -16.28
N MET A 32 -33.38 -13.79 -17.05
CA MET A 32 -32.39 -13.07 -17.84
C MET A 32 -31.88 -11.90 -17.00
N VAL A 33 -30.57 -11.71 -17.00
CA VAL A 33 -29.93 -10.68 -16.18
C VAL A 33 -30.05 -9.32 -16.88
N PHE A 34 -30.36 -8.31 -16.08
CA PHE A 34 -30.28 -6.91 -16.47
C PHE A 34 -29.13 -6.26 -15.71
N ASP A 35 -28.46 -5.33 -16.36
CA ASP A 35 -27.54 -4.42 -15.71
C ASP A 35 -28.33 -3.51 -14.76
N SER A 36 -27.95 -3.46 -13.50
CA SER A 36 -28.73 -2.77 -12.47
C SER A 36 -28.66 -1.24 -12.54
N GLU A 37 -27.61 -0.68 -13.16
CA GLU A 37 -27.46 0.76 -13.32
C GLU A 37 -28.17 1.28 -14.57
N THR A 38 -27.98 0.58 -15.69
CA THR A 38 -28.47 0.99 -16.99
C THR A 38 -29.80 0.34 -17.35
N LEU A 39 -30.23 -0.73 -16.67
CA LEU A 39 -31.38 -1.58 -17.02
C LEU A 39 -31.31 -2.14 -18.44
N GLN A 40 -30.10 -2.35 -18.98
CA GLN A 40 -29.90 -3.02 -20.27
C GLN A 40 -29.88 -4.54 -20.09
N PRO A 41 -30.45 -5.32 -21.02
CA PRO A 41 -30.33 -6.76 -20.98
C PRO A 41 -28.86 -7.15 -21.21
N THR A 42 -28.30 -7.97 -20.33
CA THR A 42 -26.96 -8.54 -20.54
C THR A 42 -27.01 -9.81 -21.40
N TYR A 43 -28.23 -10.32 -21.68
CA TYR A 43 -28.50 -11.59 -22.35
C TYR A 43 -27.88 -12.82 -21.65
N GLU A 44 -27.52 -12.68 -20.37
CA GLU A 44 -27.08 -13.78 -19.52
C GLU A 44 -28.29 -14.46 -18.88
N PHE A 45 -28.37 -15.79 -18.97
CA PHE A 45 -29.41 -16.58 -18.32
C PHE A 45 -28.90 -17.14 -16.98
N ARG A 46 -29.67 -16.92 -15.91
CA ARG A 46 -29.42 -17.48 -14.57
C ARG A 46 -30.50 -18.49 -14.22
N LEU A 47 -30.06 -19.72 -13.97
CA LEU A 47 -30.89 -20.81 -13.48
C LEU A 47 -31.03 -20.72 -11.95
N GLY A 48 -32.20 -21.09 -11.43
CA GLY A 48 -32.50 -21.15 -9.99
C GLY A 48 -32.93 -19.81 -9.37
N VAL A 49 -32.63 -18.68 -10.02
CA VAL A 49 -32.91 -17.34 -9.49
C VAL A 49 -34.12 -16.71 -10.20
N PRO A 50 -35.17 -16.32 -9.47
CA PRO A 50 -36.30 -15.61 -10.05
C PRO A 50 -35.91 -14.18 -10.44
N GLY A 51 -36.35 -13.76 -11.62
CA GLY A 51 -36.10 -12.44 -12.19
C GLY A 51 -36.95 -11.35 -11.53
N ALA A 52 -36.42 -10.14 -11.30
CA ALA A 52 -37.25 -8.97 -10.98
C ALA A 52 -38.00 -8.47 -12.23
N SER A 53 -39.17 -7.84 -12.01
CA SER A 53 -39.99 -7.31 -13.10
C SER A 53 -39.74 -5.81 -13.29
N TYR A 54 -38.92 -5.46 -14.28
CA TYR A 54 -38.53 -4.07 -14.59
C TYR A 54 -39.49 -3.31 -15.50
N ALA A 55 -40.77 -3.72 -15.59
CA ALA A 55 -41.67 -3.22 -16.63
C ALA A 55 -41.90 -1.69 -16.55
N LEU A 56 -42.06 -1.15 -15.35
CA LEU A 56 -42.28 0.29 -15.14
C LEU A 56 -40.98 1.08 -15.31
N GLU A 57 -39.86 0.53 -14.86
CA GLU A 57 -38.54 1.13 -14.98
C GLU A 57 -38.09 1.20 -16.45
N ILE A 58 -38.38 0.15 -17.23
CA ILE A 58 -38.17 0.12 -18.68
C ILE A 58 -39.10 1.13 -19.37
N ALA A 59 -40.38 1.20 -18.99
CA ALA A 59 -41.32 2.16 -19.57
C ALA A 59 -40.89 3.61 -19.33
N ALA A 60 -40.47 3.94 -18.10
CA ALA A 60 -39.90 5.24 -17.76
C ALA A 60 -38.66 5.55 -18.61
N ARG A 61 -37.76 4.57 -18.77
CA ARG A 61 -36.54 4.72 -19.60
C ARG A 61 -36.85 4.97 -21.08
N ILE A 62 -37.87 4.31 -21.63
CA ILE A 62 -38.29 4.48 -23.03
C ILE A 62 -38.92 5.87 -23.27
N GLY A 63 -39.18 6.63 -22.21
CA GLY A 63 -39.65 8.01 -22.27
C GLY A 63 -41.15 8.16 -21.99
N LEU A 64 -41.77 7.18 -21.33
CA LEU A 64 -43.14 7.31 -20.85
C LEU A 64 -43.21 8.40 -19.76
N ASP A 65 -44.31 9.16 -19.73
CA ASP A 65 -44.51 10.23 -18.77
C ASP A 65 -44.37 9.71 -17.32
N PRO A 66 -43.50 10.30 -16.49
CA PRO A 66 -43.32 9.92 -15.09
C PRO A 66 -44.63 9.86 -14.31
N GLN A 67 -45.59 10.75 -14.58
CA GLN A 67 -46.89 10.75 -13.88
C GLN A 67 -47.69 9.49 -14.18
N VAL A 68 -47.66 9.00 -15.43
CA VAL A 68 -48.34 7.76 -15.83
C VAL A 68 -47.67 6.54 -15.18
N VAL A 69 -46.34 6.54 -15.09
CA VAL A 69 -45.57 5.47 -14.42
C VAL A 69 -45.89 5.43 -12.92
N ASP A 70 -45.94 6.59 -12.27
CA ASP A 70 -46.25 6.70 -10.85
C ASP A 70 -47.69 6.27 -10.53
N GLU A 71 -48.67 6.67 -11.36
CA GLU A 71 -50.04 6.16 -11.25
C GLU A 71 -50.12 4.65 -11.43
N ALA A 72 -49.39 4.09 -12.42
CA ALA A 72 -49.36 2.65 -12.64
C ALA A 72 -48.77 1.90 -11.44
N ARG A 73 -47.71 2.45 -10.82
CA ARG A 73 -47.10 1.91 -9.61
C ARG A 73 -48.08 1.87 -8.43
N GLN A 74 -48.90 2.92 -8.26
CA GLN A 74 -49.92 2.96 -7.21
C GLN A 74 -51.05 1.92 -7.44
N ARG A 75 -51.39 1.63 -8.70
CA ARG A 75 -52.46 0.68 -9.06
C ARG A 75 -52.06 -0.80 -8.98
N MET A 76 -50.76 -1.13 -9.01
CA MET A 76 -50.28 -2.52 -8.97
C MET A 76 -50.59 -3.29 -7.67
N GLY A 77 -51.08 -2.60 -6.64
CA GLY A 77 -51.40 -3.16 -5.33
C GLY A 77 -50.16 -3.34 -4.46
N SER A 78 -50.30 -3.08 -3.16
CA SER A 78 -49.18 -3.02 -2.20
C SER A 78 -48.41 -4.34 -2.08
N GLU A 79 -49.10 -5.48 -2.03
CA GLU A 79 -48.46 -6.79 -1.81
C GLU A 79 -47.62 -7.25 -3.02
N LYS A 80 -48.15 -7.12 -4.24
CA LYS A 80 -47.42 -7.48 -5.47
C LYS A 80 -46.23 -6.55 -5.70
N GLY A 81 -46.39 -5.26 -5.43
CA GLY A 81 -45.30 -4.29 -5.53
C GLY A 81 -44.17 -4.56 -4.52
N GLN A 82 -44.52 -4.90 -3.26
CA GLN A 82 -43.54 -5.23 -2.23
C GLN A 82 -42.71 -6.48 -2.57
N LEU A 83 -43.34 -7.53 -3.09
CA LEU A 83 -42.63 -8.74 -3.49
C LEU A 83 -41.65 -8.48 -4.64
N GLU A 84 -42.07 -7.76 -5.67
CA GLU A 84 -41.19 -7.44 -6.82
C GLU A 84 -40.05 -6.51 -6.39
N SER A 85 -40.30 -5.55 -5.50
CA SER A 85 -39.24 -4.71 -4.90
C SER A 85 -38.24 -5.55 -4.11
N LEU A 86 -38.70 -6.52 -3.31
CA LEU A 86 -37.82 -7.40 -2.54
C LEU A 86 -36.96 -8.28 -3.46
N ILE A 87 -37.53 -8.80 -4.54
CA ILE A 87 -36.79 -9.59 -5.54
C ILE A 87 -35.74 -8.71 -6.22
N SER A 88 -36.09 -7.49 -6.62
CA SER A 88 -35.14 -6.53 -7.21
C SER A 88 -34.00 -6.17 -6.27
N ASP A 89 -34.30 -5.89 -4.99
CA ASP A 89 -33.28 -5.62 -3.96
C ASP A 89 -32.36 -6.82 -3.76
N LEU A 90 -32.91 -8.05 -3.78
CA LEU A 90 -32.14 -9.27 -3.66
C LEU A 90 -31.23 -9.51 -4.87
N GLU A 91 -31.73 -9.29 -6.08
CA GLU A 91 -30.93 -9.36 -7.30
C GLU A 91 -29.77 -8.38 -7.28
N HIS A 92 -30.03 -7.12 -6.92
CA HIS A 92 -29.00 -6.10 -6.80
C HIS A 92 -27.93 -6.48 -5.77
N LYS A 93 -28.35 -7.05 -4.62
CA LYS A 93 -27.41 -7.58 -3.61
C LYS A 93 -26.58 -8.75 -4.13
N ILE A 94 -27.19 -9.69 -4.87
CA ILE A 94 -26.49 -10.83 -5.47
C ILE A 94 -25.45 -10.34 -6.48
N GLN A 95 -25.82 -9.44 -7.40
CA GLN A 95 -24.89 -8.88 -8.39
C GLN A 95 -23.71 -8.18 -7.71
N LYS A 96 -23.98 -7.29 -6.74
CA LYS A 96 -22.93 -6.59 -6.00
C LYS A 96 -22.02 -7.55 -5.24
N GLN A 97 -22.57 -8.63 -4.67
CA GLN A 97 -21.80 -9.63 -3.96
C GLN A 97 -20.91 -10.45 -4.92
N GLU A 98 -21.40 -10.77 -6.12
CA GLU A 98 -20.62 -11.43 -7.16
C GLU A 98 -19.46 -10.57 -7.65
N GLU A 99 -19.66 -9.26 -7.79
CA GLU A 99 -18.60 -8.30 -8.13
C GLU A 99 -17.52 -8.23 -7.04
N ILE A 100 -17.93 -8.15 -5.77
CA ILE A 100 -17.01 -8.17 -4.63
C ILE A 100 -16.21 -9.48 -4.62
N ILE A 101 -16.86 -10.63 -4.78
CA ILE A 101 -16.19 -11.93 -4.82
C ILE A 101 -15.17 -11.97 -5.98
N ARG A 102 -15.54 -11.46 -7.15
CA ARG A 102 -14.65 -11.39 -8.31
C ARG A 102 -13.43 -10.53 -8.01
N HIS A 103 -13.62 -9.35 -7.42
CA HIS A 103 -12.55 -8.45 -7.04
C HIS A 103 -11.61 -9.08 -5.99
N LEU A 104 -12.17 -9.67 -4.94
CA LEU A 104 -11.40 -10.36 -3.89
C LEU A 104 -10.55 -11.50 -4.45
N LYS A 105 -11.10 -12.27 -5.42
CA LYS A 105 -10.36 -13.36 -6.07
C LYS A 105 -9.16 -12.84 -6.87
N LEU A 106 -9.32 -11.73 -7.59
CA LEU A 106 -8.21 -11.09 -8.31
C LEU A 106 -7.14 -10.58 -7.34
N GLU A 107 -7.57 -9.96 -6.24
CA GLU A 107 -6.66 -9.45 -5.22
C GLU A 107 -5.91 -10.57 -4.48
N GLU A 108 -6.57 -11.70 -4.19
CA GLU A 108 -5.96 -12.89 -3.62
C GLU A 108 -4.85 -13.43 -4.53
N VAL A 109 -5.10 -13.54 -5.84
CA VAL A 109 -4.08 -13.96 -6.81
C VAL A 109 -2.90 -13.00 -6.81
N ARG A 110 -3.15 -11.68 -6.79
CA ARG A 110 -2.11 -10.64 -6.74
C ARG A 110 -1.25 -10.75 -5.47
N LEU A 111 -1.89 -10.89 -4.30
CA LEU A 111 -1.21 -11.02 -3.02
C LEU A 111 -0.35 -12.28 -2.96
N ASN A 112 -0.88 -13.41 -3.43
CA ASN A 112 -0.11 -14.66 -3.50
C ASN A 112 1.10 -14.54 -4.44
N GLY A 113 0.97 -13.82 -5.55
CA GLY A 113 2.09 -13.49 -6.45
C GLY A 113 3.17 -12.66 -5.75
N LEU A 114 2.76 -11.60 -5.03
CA LEU A 114 3.68 -10.75 -4.27
C LEU A 114 4.40 -11.52 -3.17
N ILE A 115 3.69 -12.37 -2.42
CA ILE A 115 4.30 -13.21 -1.37
C ILE A 115 5.40 -14.08 -1.97
N LYS A 116 5.13 -14.76 -3.09
CA LYS A 116 6.14 -15.58 -3.78
C LYS A 116 7.34 -14.75 -4.25
N LEU A 117 7.10 -13.58 -4.83
CA LEU A 117 8.17 -12.69 -5.28
C LEU A 117 9.07 -12.25 -4.12
N TYR A 118 8.48 -11.82 -3.01
CA TYR A 118 9.25 -11.39 -1.84
C TYR A 118 10.02 -12.53 -1.18
N GLN A 119 9.45 -13.75 -1.16
CA GLN A 119 10.16 -14.93 -0.69
C GLN A 119 11.39 -15.23 -1.55
N GLN A 120 11.26 -15.20 -2.88
CA GLN A 120 12.38 -15.38 -3.81
C GLN A 120 13.46 -14.31 -3.60
N ARG A 121 13.06 -13.04 -3.50
CA ARG A 121 14.01 -11.94 -3.24
C ARG A 121 14.73 -12.09 -1.90
N ALA A 122 14.02 -12.53 -0.86
CA ALA A 122 14.62 -12.76 0.45
C ALA A 122 15.67 -13.88 0.39
N GLU A 123 15.38 -14.96 -0.36
CA GLU A 123 16.32 -16.06 -0.56
C GLU A 123 17.54 -15.66 -1.41
N GLU A 124 17.32 -14.90 -2.50
CA GLU A 124 18.40 -14.29 -3.29
C GLU A 124 19.31 -13.42 -2.42
N LEU A 125 18.74 -12.52 -1.60
CA LEU A 125 19.52 -11.68 -0.70
C LEU A 125 20.28 -12.49 0.36
N ALA A 126 19.65 -13.52 0.92
CA ALA A 126 20.30 -14.40 1.90
C ALA A 126 21.49 -15.14 1.28
N THR A 127 21.33 -15.68 0.06
CA THR A 127 22.43 -16.35 -0.66
C THR A 127 23.54 -15.38 -1.04
N HIS A 128 23.20 -14.17 -1.50
CA HIS A 128 24.18 -13.13 -1.83
C HIS A 128 24.98 -12.69 -0.59
N LYS A 129 24.30 -12.50 0.55
CA LYS A 129 24.93 -12.17 1.83
C LYS A 129 25.89 -13.26 2.30
N ARG A 130 25.51 -14.54 2.14
CA ARG A 130 26.40 -15.68 2.47
C ARG A 130 27.64 -15.68 1.58
N LYS A 131 27.49 -15.47 0.26
CA LYS A 131 28.61 -15.39 -0.68
C LYS A 131 29.57 -14.25 -0.36
N LEU A 132 29.05 -13.04 -0.15
CA LEU A 132 29.87 -11.88 0.23
C LEU A 132 30.63 -12.11 1.54
N LYS A 133 29.97 -12.71 2.54
CA LYS A 133 30.62 -13.05 3.80
C LYS A 133 31.75 -14.07 3.60
N GLN A 134 31.52 -15.10 2.79
CA GLN A 134 32.53 -16.12 2.49
C GLN A 134 33.73 -15.51 1.76
N GLN A 135 33.48 -14.70 0.72
CA GLN A 135 34.53 -13.97 0.00
C GLN A 135 35.35 -13.06 0.93
N ALA A 136 34.69 -12.33 1.83
CA ALA A 136 35.39 -11.47 2.80
C ALA A 136 36.26 -12.27 3.78
N ILE A 137 35.85 -13.49 4.16
CA ILE A 137 36.65 -14.39 5.00
C ILE A 137 37.88 -14.87 4.22
N GLU A 138 37.69 -15.37 2.99
CA GLU A 138 38.77 -15.84 2.13
C GLU A 138 39.81 -14.74 1.83
N GLU A 139 39.34 -13.54 1.49
CA GLU A 139 40.22 -12.38 1.31
C GLU A 139 40.99 -12.03 2.58
N SER A 140 40.33 -12.08 3.74
CA SER A 140 40.97 -11.83 5.04
C SER A 140 42.04 -12.87 5.37
N GLU A 141 41.77 -14.16 5.12
CA GLU A 141 42.74 -15.24 5.30
C GLU A 141 43.93 -15.09 4.36
N ALA A 142 43.71 -14.73 3.10
CA ALA A 142 44.77 -14.48 2.13
C ALA A 142 45.66 -13.30 2.54
N ILE A 143 45.08 -12.21 3.06
CA ILE A 143 45.85 -11.06 3.57
C ILE A 143 46.70 -11.47 4.78
N LEU A 144 46.13 -12.22 5.73
CA LEU A 144 46.87 -12.71 6.90
C LEU A 144 48.02 -13.65 6.51
N ALA A 145 47.79 -14.54 5.55
CA ALA A 145 48.82 -15.43 5.03
C ALA A 145 49.98 -14.66 4.38
N ARG A 146 49.69 -13.66 3.54
CA ARG A 146 50.72 -12.79 2.94
C ARG A 146 51.48 -12.00 4.00
N ALA A 147 50.79 -11.45 5.01
CA ALA A 147 51.42 -10.71 6.08
C ALA A 147 52.36 -11.60 6.92
N ASN A 148 51.94 -12.83 7.24
CA ASN A 148 52.77 -13.79 7.96
C ASN A 148 54.02 -14.19 7.14
N ALA A 149 53.85 -14.47 5.85
CA ALA A 149 54.97 -14.78 4.95
C ALA A 149 55.97 -13.61 4.86
N ALA A 150 55.49 -12.36 4.75
CA ALA A 150 56.35 -11.18 4.75
C ALA A 150 57.14 -11.03 6.07
N VAL A 151 56.48 -11.29 7.21
CA VAL A 151 57.14 -11.26 8.52
C VAL A 151 58.21 -12.35 8.64
N GLU A 152 57.92 -13.58 8.21
CA GLU A 152 58.90 -14.67 8.21
C GLU A 152 60.12 -14.34 7.32
N GLN A 153 59.87 -13.80 6.13
CA GLN A 153 60.94 -13.38 5.22
C GLN A 153 61.80 -12.27 5.81
N ALA A 154 61.19 -11.26 6.45
CA ALA A 154 61.91 -10.21 7.16
C ALA A 154 62.75 -10.77 8.34
N ILE A 155 62.21 -11.72 9.12
CA ILE A 155 62.94 -12.38 10.20
C ILE A 155 64.12 -13.19 9.64
N LYS A 156 63.94 -13.89 8.53
CA LYS A 156 64.99 -14.66 7.85
C LYS A 156 66.11 -13.75 7.36
N GLU A 157 65.79 -12.64 6.71
CA GLU A 157 66.78 -11.63 6.30
C GLU A 157 67.58 -11.06 7.48
N ILE A 158 66.92 -10.79 8.61
CA ILE A 158 67.57 -10.32 9.84
C ILE A 158 68.52 -11.40 10.40
N ARG A 159 68.12 -12.67 10.39
CA ARG A 159 68.94 -13.79 10.88
C ARG A 159 70.14 -14.09 9.99
N GLU A 160 69.98 -14.06 8.67
CA GLU A 160 71.06 -14.34 7.71
C GLU A 160 72.10 -13.21 7.66
N LYS A 161 71.68 -11.95 7.84
CA LYS A 161 72.57 -10.78 7.86
C LYS A 161 73.20 -10.51 9.24
N GLN A 162 73.64 -11.51 10.00
CA GLN A 162 74.30 -11.33 11.33
C GLN A 162 75.33 -10.16 11.35
N ALA A 163 74.93 -8.93 11.66
CA ALA A 163 75.85 -7.79 11.68
C ALA A 163 75.21 -6.51 12.26
N ALA A 164 75.85 -5.98 13.31
CA ALA A 164 75.69 -4.65 13.93
C ALA A 164 74.31 -4.27 14.52
N ARG A 165 74.32 -3.76 15.76
CA ARG A 165 73.16 -3.22 16.50
C ARG A 165 72.28 -2.25 15.68
N GLU A 166 72.87 -1.53 14.72
CA GLU A 166 72.19 -0.56 13.86
C GLU A 166 71.25 -1.22 12.83
N ALA A 167 71.63 -2.36 12.24
CA ALA A 167 70.77 -3.09 11.30
C ALA A 167 69.56 -3.73 11.99
N ILE A 168 69.72 -4.14 13.26
CA ILE A 168 68.63 -4.64 14.10
C ILE A 168 67.65 -3.51 14.46
N GLN A 169 68.13 -2.30 14.76
CA GLN A 169 67.27 -1.16 15.05
C GLN A 169 66.49 -0.69 13.80
N ALA A 170 67.14 -0.61 12.65
CA ALA A 170 66.51 -0.21 11.39
C ALA A 170 65.45 -1.24 10.93
N SER A 171 65.73 -2.53 11.07
CA SER A 171 64.78 -3.60 10.71
C SER A 171 63.60 -3.69 11.69
N LYS A 172 63.81 -3.48 13.00
CA LYS A 172 62.72 -3.37 13.99
C LYS A 172 61.80 -2.19 13.69
N ALA A 173 62.36 -1.05 13.30
CA ALA A 173 61.60 0.14 12.92
C ALA A 173 60.77 -0.10 11.64
N ARG A 174 61.33 -0.78 10.64
CA ARG A 174 60.59 -1.20 9.42
C ARG A 174 59.43 -2.14 9.74
N LEU A 175 59.67 -3.18 10.54
CA LEU A 175 58.64 -4.12 11.01
C LEU A 175 57.52 -3.42 11.81
N GLN A 176 57.86 -2.39 12.60
CA GLN A 176 56.90 -1.58 13.33
C GLN A 176 56.05 -0.71 12.40
N GLN A 177 56.66 -0.08 11.39
CA GLN A 177 55.93 0.69 10.38
C GLN A 177 55.00 -0.20 9.55
N GLU A 178 55.44 -1.41 9.20
CA GLU A 178 54.66 -2.36 8.41
C GLU A 178 53.50 -2.95 9.22
N LYS A 179 53.73 -3.27 10.51
CA LYS A 179 52.64 -3.61 11.45
C LYS A 179 51.63 -2.47 11.62
N GLN A 180 52.09 -1.22 11.72
CA GLN A 180 51.19 -0.07 11.82
C GLN A 180 50.41 0.19 10.52
N ALA A 181 51.01 -0.05 9.35
CA ALA A 181 50.33 0.04 8.07
C ALA A 181 49.24 -1.05 7.96
N LEU A 182 49.56 -2.29 8.32
CA LEU A 182 48.61 -3.41 8.38
C LEU A 182 47.50 -3.20 9.41
N GLU A 183 47.78 -2.59 10.57
CA GLU A 183 46.74 -2.20 11.54
C GLU A 183 45.82 -1.10 11.00
N LYS A 184 46.37 -0.12 10.26
CA LYS A 184 45.57 0.91 9.60
C LYS A 184 44.67 0.32 8.51
N GLU A 185 45.15 -0.64 7.73
CA GLU A 185 44.33 -1.36 6.76
C GLU A 185 43.27 -2.26 7.42
N ARG A 186 43.62 -3.00 8.48
CA ARG A 186 42.63 -3.76 9.28
C ARG A 186 41.56 -2.85 9.88
N LYS A 187 41.91 -1.64 10.31
CA LYS A 187 40.94 -0.64 10.82
C LYS A 187 40.04 -0.09 9.72
N LYS A 188 40.51 0.01 8.47
CA LYS A 188 39.66 0.37 7.32
C LYS A 188 38.66 -0.73 6.97
N ILE A 189 39.06 -2.00 7.06
CA ILE A 189 38.19 -3.16 6.79
C ILE A 189 37.17 -3.39 7.92
N LYS A 190 37.56 -3.13 9.18
CA LYS A 190 36.66 -3.22 10.35
C LYS A 190 35.76 -2.00 10.55
N GLN A 191 35.91 -0.93 9.79
CA GLN A 191 34.93 0.15 9.84
C GLN A 191 33.62 -0.37 9.24
N PRO A 192 32.56 -0.53 10.06
CA PRO A 192 31.24 -0.69 9.50
C PRO A 192 30.99 0.55 8.64
N VAL A 193 30.37 0.36 7.47
CA VAL A 193 29.75 1.45 6.71
C VAL A 193 29.11 2.41 7.71
N PRO A 194 29.44 3.71 7.71
CA PRO A 194 29.09 4.61 8.79
C PRO A 194 27.57 4.69 8.93
N SER A 195 27.01 3.93 9.86
CA SER A 195 25.65 4.10 10.33
C SER A 195 25.67 5.34 11.23
N LYS A 196 25.06 6.41 10.74
CA LYS A 196 24.79 7.64 11.49
C LYS A 196 23.81 7.32 12.64
N VAL A 197 24.29 6.68 13.71
CA VAL A 197 23.49 6.48 14.93
C VAL A 197 24.21 7.19 16.09
N PRO A 198 23.65 8.29 16.62
CA PRO A 198 24.22 9.01 17.77
C PRO A 198 24.24 8.16 19.04
N LYS A 199 25.24 8.41 19.89
CA LYS A 199 25.81 7.45 20.86
C LYS A 199 25.37 7.61 22.32
N GLN A 200 24.19 8.15 22.60
CA GLN A 200 23.66 8.22 23.97
C GLN A 200 22.18 7.86 23.98
N ARG A 201 21.83 6.73 24.61
CA ARG A 201 20.45 6.28 24.79
C ARG A 201 20.32 5.66 26.17
N GLU A 202 19.55 6.30 27.04
CA GLU A 202 19.26 5.83 28.40
C GLU A 202 17.93 5.05 28.41
N LYS A 203 17.79 4.11 29.35
CA LYS A 203 16.58 3.29 29.53
C LYS A 203 15.47 4.13 30.16
N ILE A 204 14.23 3.98 29.67
CA ILE A 204 13.06 4.77 30.10
C ILE A 204 12.41 4.16 31.34
N SER A 205 12.04 5.00 32.31
CA SER A 205 11.12 4.64 33.42
C SER A 205 9.65 4.87 33.00
N PRO A 206 8.69 4.02 33.41
CA PRO A 206 7.29 4.07 32.95
C PRO A 206 6.55 5.40 33.15
N GLU A 207 7.04 6.27 34.05
CA GLU A 207 6.41 7.54 34.42
C GLU A 207 6.71 8.70 33.45
N GLU A 208 7.70 8.56 32.56
CA GLU A 208 8.11 9.62 31.61
C GLU A 208 7.44 9.52 30.23
N ILE A 209 6.53 8.56 30.04
CA ILE A 209 5.92 8.27 28.73
C ILE A 209 4.55 8.93 28.62
N ALA A 210 4.58 10.15 28.09
CA ALA A 210 3.40 10.87 27.66
C ALA A 210 3.10 10.64 26.17
N PRO A 211 1.82 10.66 25.75
CA PRO A 211 1.42 10.74 24.35
C PRO A 211 2.16 11.89 23.63
N GLY A 212 2.74 11.60 22.47
CA GLY A 212 3.50 12.56 21.66
C GLY A 212 5.01 12.55 21.88
N VAL A 213 5.54 11.82 22.88
CA VAL A 213 7.00 11.67 23.06
C VAL A 213 7.56 10.81 21.93
N THR A 214 8.69 11.25 21.37
CA THR A 214 9.40 10.50 20.35
C THR A 214 10.42 9.56 20.98
N VAL A 215 10.22 8.28 20.77
CA VAL A 215 11.03 7.19 21.31
C VAL A 215 11.74 6.44 20.19
N TRP A 216 12.88 5.84 20.51
CA TRP A 216 13.58 4.94 19.62
C TRP A 216 13.14 3.50 19.90
N TRP A 217 12.67 2.81 18.87
CA TRP A 217 12.33 1.40 18.94
C TRP A 217 13.56 0.54 18.62
N ARG A 218 14.07 -0.19 19.61
CA ARG A 218 15.31 -0.99 19.50
C ARG A 218 15.23 -2.09 18.46
N SER A 219 14.19 -2.93 18.48
CA SER A 219 14.14 -4.10 17.59
C SER A 219 14.07 -3.71 16.11
N GLN A 220 13.32 -2.66 15.78
CA GLN A 220 13.17 -2.16 14.41
C GLN A 220 14.15 -1.06 14.01
N HIS A 221 15.04 -0.63 14.91
CA HIS A 221 16.01 0.44 14.66
C HIS A 221 15.37 1.70 14.05
N THR A 222 14.18 2.07 14.54
CA THR A 222 13.34 3.13 13.95
C THR A 222 12.83 4.07 15.04
N GLN A 223 12.67 5.35 14.70
CA GLN A 223 12.07 6.35 15.57
C GLN A 223 10.53 6.27 15.48
N ALA A 224 9.86 6.25 16.63
CA ALA A 224 8.42 6.13 16.74
C ALA A 224 7.86 7.15 17.73
N THR A 225 6.62 7.58 17.54
CA THR A 225 5.93 8.48 18.46
C THR A 225 4.97 7.68 19.33
N VAL A 226 5.01 7.90 20.63
CA VAL A 226 4.05 7.30 21.56
C VAL A 226 2.66 7.85 21.29
N ILE A 227 1.68 6.98 21.03
CA ILE A 227 0.30 7.37 20.76
C ILE A 227 -0.50 7.45 22.07
N ASP A 228 -0.30 6.48 22.97
CA ASP A 228 -1.05 6.34 24.22
C ASP A 228 -0.15 6.00 25.40
N ARG A 229 -0.66 6.21 26.62
CA ARG A 229 0.03 5.83 27.86
C ARG A 229 0.18 4.30 27.94
N PRO A 230 1.16 3.79 28.70
CA PRO A 230 1.31 2.36 28.91
C PRO A 230 0.06 1.73 29.52
N ASP A 231 -0.40 0.62 28.96
CA ASP A 231 -1.46 -0.21 29.54
C ASP A 231 -0.96 -0.91 30.83
N ALA A 232 -1.87 -1.54 31.58
CA ALA A 232 -1.56 -2.35 32.77
C ALA A 232 -0.53 -3.48 32.50
N ASP A 233 -0.38 -3.91 31.25
CA ASP A 233 0.59 -4.92 30.80
C ASP A 233 1.96 -4.32 30.39
N HIS A 234 2.26 -3.05 30.74
CA HIS A 234 3.51 -2.37 30.39
C HIS A 234 3.79 -2.30 28.87
N ARG A 235 2.73 -2.21 28.06
CA ARG A 235 2.79 -2.08 26.59
C ARG A 235 2.25 -0.73 26.14
N VAL A 236 2.84 -0.19 25.08
CA VAL A 236 2.54 1.14 24.53
C VAL A 236 2.24 1.03 23.04
N TYR A 237 1.25 1.80 22.56
CA TYR A 237 1.03 1.99 21.13
C TYR A 237 1.98 3.03 20.57
N LEU A 238 2.72 2.64 19.53
CA LEU A 238 3.69 3.47 18.84
C LEU A 238 3.27 3.71 17.39
N GLN A 239 3.52 4.92 16.92
CA GLN A 239 3.42 5.29 15.52
C GLN A 239 4.84 5.39 14.93
N ALA A 240 5.22 4.41 14.13
CA ALA A 240 6.45 4.41 13.34
C ALA A 240 6.07 4.63 11.87
N GLY A 241 6.02 5.90 11.44
CA GLY A 241 5.51 6.26 10.11
C GLY A 241 4.00 5.94 9.98
N PRO A 242 3.58 5.14 8.97
CA PRO A 242 2.17 4.74 8.79
C PRO A 242 1.76 3.56 9.70
N LEU A 243 2.71 2.87 10.31
CA LEU A 243 2.47 1.67 11.12
C LEU A 243 2.14 2.05 12.56
N ARG A 244 1.01 1.53 13.06
CA ARG A 244 0.64 1.56 14.48
C ARG A 244 0.92 0.19 15.09
N VAL A 245 1.84 0.11 16.03
CA VAL A 245 2.28 -1.16 16.62
C VAL A 245 2.27 -1.08 18.14
N ARG A 246 1.84 -2.17 18.79
CA ARG A 246 1.85 -2.30 20.25
C ARG A 246 3.15 -2.97 20.68
N VAL A 247 3.95 -2.29 21.50
CA VAL A 247 5.33 -2.70 21.84
C VAL A 247 5.56 -2.65 23.36
N PRO A 248 6.32 -3.59 23.95
CA PRO A 248 6.73 -3.51 25.36
C PRO A 248 7.64 -2.31 25.64
N LEU A 249 7.50 -1.72 26.83
CA LEU A 249 8.30 -0.57 27.27
C LEU A 249 9.82 -0.79 27.20
N ASP A 250 10.29 -2.00 27.48
CA ASP A 250 11.72 -2.35 27.50
C ASP A 250 12.40 -2.19 26.13
N GLU A 251 11.63 -2.23 25.04
CA GLU A 251 12.12 -2.06 23.68
C GLU A 251 12.32 -0.58 23.28
N LEU A 252 12.00 0.37 24.18
CA LEU A 252 11.98 1.80 23.89
C LEU A 252 13.11 2.55 24.62
N GLU A 253 13.66 3.57 23.96
CA GLU A 253 14.67 4.49 24.50
C GLU A 253 14.30 5.94 24.15
N VAL A 254 14.42 6.89 25.08
CA VAL A 254 14.09 8.31 24.79
C VAL A 254 15.18 8.92 23.91
N VAL A 255 14.77 9.68 22.89
CA VAL A 255 15.68 10.56 22.15
C VAL A 255 15.73 11.89 22.90
N SER A 256 16.82 12.18 23.61
CA SER A 256 16.96 13.47 24.30
C SER A 256 17.16 14.62 23.31
N ALA A 257 16.33 15.65 23.49
CA ALA A 257 16.26 16.95 22.80
C ALA A 257 15.57 17.00 21.41
N PRO A 258 14.58 17.91 21.21
CA PRO A 258 14.00 18.18 19.91
C PRO A 258 14.98 19.01 19.05
N PRO A 259 15.26 18.65 17.78
CA PRO A 259 16.14 19.45 16.94
C PRO A 259 15.44 20.76 16.55
N LYS A 260 16.10 21.89 16.86
CA LYS A 260 15.71 23.23 16.38
C LYS A 260 15.72 23.24 14.86
N LYS A 261 14.64 23.72 14.25
CA LYS A 261 14.54 23.98 12.81
C LYS A 261 15.53 25.07 12.41
N SER A 262 16.62 24.71 11.72
CA SER A 262 17.43 25.65 10.96
C SER A 262 16.97 25.63 9.51
N ALA A 263 16.53 26.79 9.02
CA ALA A 263 16.40 27.06 7.60
C ALA A 263 17.78 26.94 6.93
N GLY A 264 17.87 26.13 5.90
CA GLY A 264 19.07 25.94 5.09
C GLY A 264 18.68 25.14 3.86
N GLY A 265 18.75 25.79 2.70
CA GLY A 265 18.39 25.19 1.42
C GLY A 265 19.19 23.90 1.18
N SER A 266 18.45 22.82 0.97
CA SER A 266 18.96 21.63 0.33
C SER A 266 17.92 21.24 -0.71
N VAL A 267 18.40 21.01 -1.94
CA VAL A 267 17.63 20.34 -2.98
C VAL A 267 17.25 18.98 -2.39
N THR A 268 16.01 18.90 -1.90
CA THR A 268 15.47 17.69 -1.31
C THR A 268 14.91 16.90 -2.46
N VAL A 269 15.59 15.82 -2.83
CA VAL A 269 14.94 14.70 -3.50
C VAL A 269 14.02 14.07 -2.44
N ILE A 270 12.81 14.62 -2.34
CA ILE A 270 11.67 14.07 -1.58
C ILE A 270 11.14 12.91 -2.44
N GLY A 271 10.84 11.71 -1.98
CA GLY A 271 10.84 11.11 -0.66
C GLY A 271 10.09 9.79 -0.79
N SER A 272 10.76 8.67 -0.51
CA SER A 272 10.21 7.31 -0.53
C SER A 272 9.37 7.05 0.74
N GLY A 273 8.25 7.78 0.87
CA GLY A 273 7.15 7.44 1.78
C GLY A 273 5.99 6.79 1.01
N PRO A 274 5.04 6.12 1.67
CA PRO A 274 3.82 5.68 0.99
C PRO A 274 3.06 6.92 0.50
N VAL A 275 2.99 7.08 -0.82
CA VAL A 275 2.22 8.16 -1.45
C VAL A 275 0.74 7.75 -1.36
N PRO A 276 -0.10 8.49 -0.61
CA PRO A 276 -1.52 8.17 -0.53
C PRO A 276 -2.18 8.33 -1.90
N GLN A 277 -3.19 7.52 -2.22
CA GLN A 277 -3.95 7.63 -3.48
C GLN A 277 -4.94 8.83 -3.50
N GLN A 278 -4.76 9.78 -2.57
CA GLN A 278 -5.50 11.03 -2.55
C GLN A 278 -4.67 12.19 -1.99
N VAL A 279 -4.97 13.41 -2.44
CA VAL A 279 -4.45 14.67 -1.90
C VAL A 279 -5.59 15.60 -1.52
N ASP A 280 -5.49 16.24 -0.36
CA ASP A 280 -6.45 17.25 0.11
C ASP A 280 -5.84 18.65 0.02
N VAL A 281 -6.50 19.51 -0.76
CA VAL A 281 -6.10 20.91 -0.97
C VAL A 281 -7.22 21.89 -0.56
N ARG A 282 -8.19 21.43 0.23
CA ARG A 282 -9.24 22.30 0.78
C ARG A 282 -8.63 23.36 1.70
N GLY A 283 -9.13 24.59 1.57
CA GLY A 283 -8.68 25.72 2.39
C GLY A 283 -7.35 26.36 1.95
N MET A 284 -6.67 25.78 0.94
CA MET A 284 -5.47 26.38 0.35
C MET A 284 -5.84 27.51 -0.62
N ARG A 285 -4.93 28.48 -0.80
CA ARG A 285 -5.05 29.45 -1.89
C ARG A 285 -4.77 28.74 -3.23
N VAL A 286 -5.25 29.32 -4.34
CA VAL A 286 -5.14 28.68 -5.67
C VAL A 286 -3.70 28.34 -6.03
N GLU A 287 -2.77 29.27 -5.86
CA GLU A 287 -1.35 29.04 -6.20
C GLU A 287 -0.71 27.94 -5.34
N GLU A 288 -1.01 27.92 -4.04
CA GLU A 288 -0.51 26.88 -3.12
C GLU A 288 -1.08 25.50 -3.46
N ALA A 289 -2.37 25.45 -3.81
CA ALA A 289 -3.03 24.21 -4.21
C ALA A 289 -2.44 23.66 -5.51
N LEU A 290 -2.18 24.51 -6.51
CA LEU A 290 -1.58 24.08 -7.78
C LEU A 290 -0.18 23.49 -7.55
N ALA A 291 0.68 24.18 -6.81
CA ALA A 291 2.02 23.67 -6.49
C ALA A 291 1.97 22.33 -5.72
N ARG A 292 1.03 22.20 -4.77
CA ARG A 292 0.86 20.96 -3.99
C ARG A 292 0.37 19.80 -4.86
N VAL A 293 -0.57 20.05 -5.78
CA VAL A 293 -1.10 19.03 -6.69
C VAL A 293 -0.02 18.62 -7.69
N GLU A 294 0.73 19.54 -8.27
CA GLU A 294 1.80 19.22 -9.23
C GLU A 294 2.88 18.33 -8.60
N GLN A 295 3.32 18.67 -7.39
CA GLN A 295 4.25 17.83 -6.63
C GLN A 295 3.64 16.44 -6.36
N TYR A 296 2.37 16.39 -5.96
CA TYR A 296 1.68 15.14 -5.68
C TYR A 296 1.52 14.25 -6.92
N LEU A 297 1.20 14.81 -8.09
CA LEU A 297 1.09 14.03 -9.33
C LEU A 297 2.44 13.39 -9.69
N SER A 298 3.54 14.12 -9.50
CA SER A 298 4.90 13.59 -9.72
C SER A 298 5.22 12.43 -8.77
N GLU A 299 4.88 12.59 -7.48
CA GLU A 299 5.02 11.53 -6.47
C GLU A 299 4.14 10.30 -6.80
N ALA A 300 2.91 10.52 -7.25
CA ALA A 300 1.96 9.46 -7.57
C ALA A 300 2.38 8.63 -8.79
N ILE A 301 2.87 9.29 -9.84
CA ILE A 301 3.41 8.62 -11.03
C ILE A 301 4.64 7.79 -10.66
N LEU A 302 5.56 8.35 -9.86
CA LEU A 302 6.77 7.64 -9.43
C LEU A 302 6.45 6.44 -8.55
N TYR A 303 5.39 6.54 -7.74
CA TYR A 303 4.90 5.43 -6.92
C TYR A 303 4.15 4.37 -7.72
N GLY A 304 3.73 4.67 -8.95
CA GLY A 304 3.03 3.76 -9.85
C GLY A 304 1.52 3.68 -9.63
N TRP A 305 0.90 4.74 -9.11
CA TRP A 305 -0.57 4.81 -9.09
C TRP A 305 -1.13 5.00 -10.49
N GLU A 306 -2.11 4.18 -10.89
CA GLU A 306 -2.82 4.33 -12.16
C GLU A 306 -3.90 5.42 -12.09
N GLU A 307 -4.47 5.62 -10.90
CA GLU A 307 -5.55 6.57 -10.63
C GLU A 307 -5.37 7.22 -9.25
N VAL A 308 -5.62 8.53 -9.15
CA VAL A 308 -5.56 9.30 -7.89
C VAL A 308 -6.71 10.29 -7.74
N ARG A 309 -6.96 10.71 -6.50
CA ARG A 309 -8.05 11.65 -6.15
C ARG A 309 -7.53 12.97 -5.63
N ILE A 310 -8.06 14.08 -6.16
CA ILE A 310 -7.76 15.44 -5.71
C ILE A 310 -8.99 16.02 -5.04
N ILE A 311 -8.92 16.25 -3.73
CA ILE A 311 -10.00 16.80 -2.92
C ILE A 311 -9.82 18.32 -2.84
N HIS A 312 -10.61 19.06 -3.60
CA HIS A 312 -10.57 20.53 -3.64
C HIS A 312 -11.82 21.19 -3.03
N GLY A 313 -12.85 20.41 -2.71
CA GLY A 313 -14.11 20.88 -2.15
C GLY A 313 -15.04 21.53 -3.20
N LYS A 314 -16.29 21.77 -2.81
CA LYS A 314 -17.35 22.30 -3.68
C LYS A 314 -17.28 23.83 -3.79
N GLY A 315 -17.27 24.53 -2.64
CA GLY A 315 -16.91 25.95 -2.48
C GLY A 315 -17.38 26.92 -3.59
N THR A 316 -16.55 27.92 -3.90
CA THR A 316 -16.75 28.88 -5.01
C THR A 316 -16.37 28.29 -6.38
N GLY A 317 -15.90 27.04 -6.44
CA GLY A 317 -15.40 26.39 -7.65
C GLY A 317 -14.05 26.92 -8.16
N ALA A 318 -13.41 27.87 -7.48
CA ALA A 318 -12.13 28.46 -7.91
C ALA A 318 -11.00 27.42 -7.99
N LEU A 319 -10.83 26.61 -6.94
CA LEU A 319 -9.84 25.52 -6.91
C LEU A 319 -10.12 24.46 -7.97
N ARG A 320 -11.39 24.08 -8.13
CA ARG A 320 -11.81 23.14 -9.19
C ARG A 320 -11.39 23.65 -10.56
N LYS A 321 -11.75 24.89 -10.92
CA LYS A 321 -11.40 25.47 -12.24
C LYS A 321 -9.90 25.47 -12.49
N ALA A 322 -9.11 25.98 -11.53
CA ALA A 322 -7.66 26.06 -11.66
C ALA A 322 -6.99 24.69 -11.78
N ILE A 323 -7.40 23.72 -10.95
CA ILE A 323 -6.86 22.35 -11.00
C ILE A 323 -7.25 21.67 -12.32
N THR A 324 -8.48 21.85 -12.79
CA THR A 324 -8.94 21.27 -14.06
C THR A 324 -8.13 21.82 -15.24
N GLU A 325 -7.82 23.12 -15.24
CA GLU A 325 -7.02 23.77 -16.27
C GLU A 325 -5.57 23.26 -16.28
N MET A 326 -4.96 23.12 -15.10
CA MET A 326 -3.64 22.53 -14.94
C MET A 326 -3.59 21.06 -15.43
N LEU A 327 -4.58 20.24 -15.07
CA LEU A 327 -4.65 18.84 -15.47
C LEU A 327 -4.77 18.65 -16.99
N ARG A 328 -5.46 19.54 -17.70
CA ARG A 328 -5.53 19.51 -19.18
C ARG A 328 -4.17 19.71 -19.84
N ALA A 329 -3.30 20.51 -19.22
CA ALA A 329 -1.97 20.81 -19.76
C ALA A 329 -0.91 19.79 -19.33
N HIS A 330 -1.24 18.86 -18.42
CA HIS A 330 -0.24 17.98 -17.80
C HIS A 330 0.10 16.78 -18.71
N PRO A 331 1.38 16.56 -19.07
CA PRO A 331 1.78 15.59 -20.11
C PRO A 331 1.48 14.12 -19.77
N ASN A 332 1.47 13.78 -18.48
CA ASN A 332 1.31 12.41 -17.98
C ASN A 332 -0.13 12.07 -17.55
N VAL A 333 -1.09 12.97 -17.73
CA VAL A 333 -2.51 12.71 -17.45
C VAL A 333 -3.17 12.15 -18.71
N ALA A 334 -3.81 10.99 -18.60
CA ALA A 334 -4.59 10.37 -19.67
C ALA A 334 -6.03 10.92 -19.72
N GLY A 335 -6.62 11.20 -18.55
CA GLY A 335 -7.94 11.77 -18.42
C GLY A 335 -8.26 12.15 -16.97
N PHE A 336 -9.27 12.99 -16.79
CA PHE A 336 -9.77 13.36 -15.47
C PHE A 336 -11.28 13.57 -15.51
N GLU A 337 -11.96 13.15 -14.45
CA GLU A 337 -13.42 13.23 -14.33
C GLU A 337 -13.82 13.62 -12.89
N PRO A 338 -15.00 14.24 -12.69
CA PRO A 338 -15.56 14.40 -11.36
C PRO A 338 -15.77 13.04 -10.69
N ALA A 339 -15.62 12.97 -9.37
CA ALA A 339 -15.85 11.73 -8.65
C ALA A 339 -17.32 11.26 -8.74
N PRO A 340 -17.58 9.93 -8.73
CA PRO A 340 -18.93 9.37 -8.70
C PRO A 340 -19.77 9.85 -7.52
N VAL A 341 -21.10 9.73 -7.68
CA VAL A 341 -22.07 10.12 -6.65
C VAL A 341 -21.81 9.35 -5.35
N GLY A 342 -21.58 10.06 -4.25
CA GLY A 342 -21.27 9.46 -2.94
C GLY A 342 -19.77 9.36 -2.61
N MET A 343 -18.87 9.72 -3.54
CA MET A 343 -17.41 9.82 -3.32
C MET A 343 -16.88 11.26 -3.40
N GLY A 344 -17.72 12.24 -3.07
CA GLY A 344 -17.34 13.66 -3.01
C GLY A 344 -17.83 14.51 -4.19
N ASP A 345 -18.45 13.88 -5.19
CA ASP A 345 -19.09 14.48 -6.36
C ASP A 345 -18.19 15.57 -7.02
N LEU A 346 -18.76 16.75 -7.30
CA LEU A 346 -18.07 17.94 -7.81
C LEU A 346 -16.97 18.51 -6.90
N GLY A 347 -16.80 17.99 -5.67
CA GLY A 347 -15.76 18.41 -4.74
C GLY A 347 -14.46 17.61 -4.85
N VAL A 348 -14.45 16.57 -5.68
CA VAL A 348 -13.31 15.68 -5.89
C VAL A 348 -13.14 15.45 -7.39
N THR A 349 -11.90 15.53 -7.86
CA THR A 349 -11.52 15.17 -9.22
C THR A 349 -10.69 13.89 -9.20
N VAL A 350 -11.10 12.91 -9.99
CA VAL A 350 -10.39 11.65 -10.22
C VAL A 350 -9.50 11.84 -11.44
N VAL A 351 -8.22 11.50 -11.32
CA VAL A 351 -7.21 11.67 -12.37
C VAL A 351 -6.62 10.31 -12.71
N LYS A 352 -6.62 9.96 -14.01
CA LYS A 352 -6.01 8.76 -14.56
C LYS A 352 -4.71 9.11 -15.29
N PHE A 353 -3.64 8.38 -15.00
CA PHE A 353 -2.35 8.57 -15.66
C PHE A 353 -2.25 7.72 -16.94
N LYS A 354 -1.27 8.05 -17.78
CA LYS A 354 -0.98 7.34 -19.04
C LYS A 354 -0.25 6.03 -18.84
#